data_AF-A0A7S4HXT1-F1
#
_entry.id   AF-A0A7S4HXT1-F1
#
_cell.length_a   1.000
_cell.length_b   1.000
_cell.length_c   1.000
_cell.angle_alpha   90.00
_cell.angle_beta   90.00
_cell.angle_gamma   90.00
#
_symmetry.space_group_name_H-M   'P 1'
#
loop_
_entity.id
_entity.type
_entity.pdbx_description
1 polymer ?
#
loop_
_entity_poly.entity_id
_entity_poly.type
_entity_poly.pdbx_seq_one_letter_code
_entity_poly.pdbx_strand_id
1 'polypeptide(L)'
;EDGEEPPPRPPPRLIFLLDCEGSDDPLSGSDEASARVALTCALLSSVFLFNSTGRPDRGSLQFLSCLGAVRRRLPGETRRGGGGGSGGSVIPSFVWAFRDFFLQLPKKKGGGNGNGNGGRQYDLREFIVDRVLNPAAGNPQCMK
;
A
#
# COMPACT_ATOMS: atom_id res chain seq x y z
N GLU A 1 43.89 -6.23 -27.42
CA GLU A 1 42.71 -6.84 -26.75
C GLU A 1 42.56 -6.12 -25.42
N ASP A 2 41.72 -5.10 -25.41
CA ASP A 2 41.50 -4.26 -24.24
C ASP A 2 40.69 -5.08 -23.23
N GLY A 3 41.35 -5.50 -22.14
CA GLY A 3 40.76 -6.30 -21.08
C GLY A 3 39.83 -5.45 -20.22
N GLU A 4 38.54 -5.47 -20.54
CA GLU A 4 37.51 -4.83 -19.71
C GLU A 4 37.32 -5.66 -18.43
N GLU A 5 37.74 -5.10 -17.30
CA GLU A 5 37.59 -5.73 -15.99
C GLU A 5 36.09 -5.83 -15.63
N PRO A 6 35.61 -6.98 -15.11
CA PRO A 6 34.20 -7.15 -14.80
C PRO A 6 33.74 -6.14 -13.73
N PRO A 7 32.49 -5.68 -13.80
CA PRO A 7 31.99 -4.68 -12.87
C PRO A 7 32.07 -5.17 -11.42
N PRO A 8 32.36 -4.27 -10.46
CA PRO A 8 32.51 -4.63 -9.06
C PRO A 8 31.22 -5.24 -8.52
N ARG A 9 31.36 -6.33 -7.76
CA ARG A 9 30.23 -6.97 -7.08
C ARG A 9 29.60 -6.00 -6.08
N PRO A 10 28.26 -5.90 -6.02
CA PRO A 10 27.62 -5.05 -5.04
C PRO A 10 27.97 -5.51 -3.61
N PRO A 11 28.11 -4.57 -2.66
CA PRO A 11 28.42 -4.91 -1.28
C PRO A 11 27.29 -5.76 -0.67
N PRO A 12 27.61 -6.57 0.36
CA PRO A 12 26.60 -7.34 1.08
C PRO A 12 25.51 -6.41 1.63
N ARG A 13 24.24 -6.81 1.48
CA ARG A 13 23.08 -6.06 1.97
C ARG A 13 22.58 -6.68 3.27
N LEU A 14 22.37 -5.84 4.29
CA LEU A 14 21.69 -6.22 5.52
C LEU A 14 20.19 -5.97 5.35
N ILE A 15 19.37 -6.96 5.74
CA ILE A 15 17.91 -6.87 5.72
C ILE A 15 17.43 -6.84 7.17
N PHE A 16 16.72 -5.77 7.54
CA PHE A 16 16.06 -5.64 8.83
C PHE A 16 14.58 -5.94 8.66
N LEU A 17 14.04 -6.80 9.52
CA LEU A 17 12.61 -7.07 9.61
C LEU A 17 12.08 -6.39 10.87
N LEU A 18 11.18 -5.42 10.68
CA LEU A 18 10.52 -4.69 11.75
C LEU A 18 9.10 -5.23 11.87
N ASP A 19 8.84 -6.01 12.92
CA ASP A 19 7.50 -6.45 13.27
C ASP A 19 6.93 -5.52 14.36
N CYS A 20 5.68 -5.12 14.19
CA CYS A 20 5.05 -4.09 15.02
C CYS A 20 3.73 -4.67 15.56
N GLU A 21 3.41 -4.37 16.82
CA GLU A 21 2.19 -4.86 17.46
C GLU A 21 0.95 -4.45 16.64
N GLY A 22 0.02 -5.40 16.47
CA GLY A 22 -1.23 -5.15 15.77
C GLY A 22 -2.12 -4.23 16.59
N SER A 23 -2.64 -3.17 15.97
CA SER A 23 -3.73 -2.38 16.54
C SER A 23 -5.03 -2.77 15.86
N ASP A 24 -6.06 -3.07 16.66
CA ASP A 24 -7.41 -3.38 16.15
C ASP A 24 -8.03 -2.16 15.42
N ASP A 25 -7.69 -0.95 15.86
CA ASP A 25 -7.96 0.30 15.13
C ASP A 25 -6.98 1.41 15.60
N PRO A 26 -5.91 1.70 14.84
CA PRO A 26 -4.94 2.73 15.20
C PRO A 26 -5.51 4.15 15.25
N LEU A 27 -6.77 4.37 14.83
CA LEU A 27 -7.44 5.68 14.84
C LEU A 27 -8.65 5.76 15.77
N SER A 28 -8.98 4.68 16.49
CA SER A 28 -10.06 4.64 17.48
C SER A 28 -9.87 5.61 18.67
N GLY A 29 -8.71 6.25 18.78
CA GLY A 29 -8.39 7.25 19.80
C GLY A 29 -8.08 6.67 21.18
N SER A 30 -8.30 5.38 21.41
CA SER A 30 -7.91 4.70 22.65
C SER A 30 -6.44 4.29 22.69
N ASP A 31 -5.72 4.37 21.55
CA ASP A 31 -4.34 3.86 21.46
C ASP A 31 -3.42 4.71 20.55
N GLU A 32 -3.17 5.95 20.99
CA GLU A 32 -2.20 6.85 20.35
C GLU A 32 -0.76 6.27 20.33
N ALA A 33 -0.44 5.37 21.26
CA ALA A 33 0.86 4.72 21.33
C ALA A 33 1.06 3.77 20.14
N SER A 34 0.09 2.88 19.89
CA SER A 34 0.15 1.96 18.74
C SER A 34 0.16 2.69 17.40
N ALA A 35 -0.60 3.79 17.28
CA ALA A 35 -0.56 4.63 16.09
C ALA A 35 0.84 5.22 15.83
N ARG A 36 1.53 5.68 16.88
CA ARG A 36 2.91 6.19 16.81
C ARG A 36 3.91 5.10 16.45
N VAL A 37 3.77 3.90 17.02
CA VAL A 37 4.62 2.74 16.69
C VAL A 37 4.47 2.38 15.22
N ALA A 38 3.24 2.20 14.74
CA ALA A 38 2.96 1.85 13.34
C ALA A 38 3.49 2.91 12.36
N LEU A 39 3.30 4.19 12.68
CA LEU A 39 3.84 5.30 11.91
C LEU A 39 5.38 5.29 11.88
N THR A 40 6.02 5.05 13.02
CA THR A 40 7.48 4.98 13.11
C THR A 40 8.03 3.82 12.29
N CYS A 41 7.44 2.63 12.41
CA CYS A 41 7.79 1.47 11.59
C CYS A 41 7.70 1.78 10.09
N ALA A 42 6.60 2.43 9.67
CA ALA A 42 6.41 2.81 8.27
C ALA A 42 7.45 3.81 7.75
N LEU A 43 7.86 4.78 8.59
CA LEU A 43 8.83 5.81 8.22
C LEU A 43 10.28 5.31 8.18
N LEU A 44 10.63 4.34 9.04
CA LEU A 44 11.96 3.72 9.06
C LEU A 44 12.15 2.66 7.96
N SER A 45 11.06 2.18 7.38
CA SER A 45 11.10 1.09 6.41
C SER A 45 11.42 1.58 4.99
N SER A 46 12.19 0.78 4.25
CA SER A 46 12.31 0.91 2.79
C SER A 46 11.16 0.21 2.04
N VAL A 47 10.51 -0.75 2.70
CA VAL A 47 9.30 -1.43 2.25
C VAL A 47 8.34 -1.52 3.44
N PHE A 48 7.17 -0.90 3.33
CA PHE A 48 6.13 -0.95 4.36
C PHE A 48 5.06 -1.97 3.97
N LEU A 49 4.94 -3.04 4.76
CA LEU A 49 3.92 -4.07 4.61
C LEU A 49 2.80 -3.82 5.62
N PHE A 50 1.64 -3.42 5.13
CA PHE A 50 0.43 -3.27 5.93
C PHE A 50 -0.41 -4.53 5.80
N ASN A 51 -0.66 -5.22 6.91
CA ASN A 51 -1.36 -6.50 6.94
C ASN A 51 -2.72 -6.31 7.62
N SER A 52 -3.81 -6.63 6.92
CA SER A 52 -5.17 -6.54 7.47
C SER A 52 -5.96 -7.80 7.17
N THR A 53 -6.87 -8.18 8.05
CA THR A 53 -7.79 -9.31 7.84
C THR A 53 -9.05 -8.86 7.12
N GLY A 54 -9.52 -9.69 6.19
CA GLY A 54 -10.71 -9.44 5.39
C GLY A 54 -10.50 -8.35 4.34
N ARG A 55 -11.56 -7.59 4.11
CA ARG A 55 -11.63 -6.53 3.10
C ARG A 55 -11.07 -5.21 3.64
N PRO A 56 -10.59 -4.30 2.76
CA PRO A 56 -10.40 -2.90 3.12
C PRO A 56 -11.60 -2.32 3.85
N ASP A 57 -11.37 -1.91 5.08
CA ASP A 57 -12.31 -1.13 5.85
C ASP A 57 -11.93 0.37 5.83
N ARG A 58 -12.81 1.19 6.37
CA ARG A 58 -12.63 2.63 6.43
C ARG A 58 -11.47 3.05 7.35
N GLY A 59 -11.26 2.34 8.46
CA GLY A 59 -10.21 2.63 9.44
C GLY A 59 -8.83 2.41 8.84
N SER A 60 -8.63 1.28 8.16
CA SER A 60 -7.43 0.95 7.38
C SER A 60 -7.09 2.04 6.35
N LEU A 61 -8.08 2.47 5.56
CA LEU A 61 -7.89 3.55 4.57
C LEU A 61 -7.57 4.90 5.23
N GLN A 62 -8.21 5.21 6.36
CA GLN A 62 -7.97 6.44 7.10
C GLN A 62 -6.56 6.45 7.73
N PHE A 63 -6.09 5.32 8.24
CA PHE A 63 -4.73 5.15 8.77
C PHE A 63 -3.69 5.39 7.67
N LEU A 64 -3.86 4.75 6.50
CA LEU A 64 -2.97 4.96 5.36
C LEU A 64 -2.99 6.41 4.85
N SER A 65 -4.15 7.07 4.89
CA SER A 65 -4.27 8.49 4.56
C SER A 65 -3.52 9.38 5.56
N CYS A 66 -3.66 9.08 6.87
CA CYS A 66 -2.94 9.76 7.94
C CYS A 66 -1.42 9.60 7.79
N LEU A 67 -0.95 8.38 7.57
CA LEU A 67 0.45 8.07 7.28
C LEU A 67 0.98 8.90 6.11
N GLY A 68 0.22 8.97 5.00
CA GLY A 68 0.56 9.81 3.86
C GLY A 68 0.61 11.30 4.20
N ALA A 69 -0.29 11.79 5.06
CA ALA A 69 -0.32 13.18 5.51
C ALA A 69 0.85 13.54 6.43
N VAL A 70 1.16 12.69 7.42
CA VAL A 70 2.30 12.87 8.32
C VAL A 70 3.59 12.89 7.52
N ARG A 71 3.76 11.92 6.62
CA ARG A 71 4.92 11.84 5.74
C ARG A 71 5.15 13.12 4.93
N ARG A 72 4.11 13.71 4.34
CA ARG A 72 4.22 14.97 3.58
C ARG A 72 4.69 16.16 4.43
N ARG A 73 4.51 16.09 5.75
CA ARG A 73 4.94 17.12 6.70
C ARG A 73 6.36 16.90 7.22
N LEU A 74 6.92 15.71 7.04
CA LEU A 74 8.31 15.48 7.40
C LEU A 74 9.21 16.24 6.42
N PRO A 75 10.23 16.94 6.92
CA PRO A 75 11.22 17.55 6.04
C PRO A 75 11.82 16.45 5.15
N GLY A 76 11.58 16.53 3.84
CA GLY A 76 12.40 15.79 2.90
C GLY A 76 13.85 16.24 3.11
N GLU A 77 14.79 15.31 3.07
CA GLU A 77 16.20 15.60 3.23
C GLU A 77 16.75 16.39 2.03
N THR A 78 16.27 17.62 1.83
CA THR A 78 16.89 18.64 1.00
C THR A 78 17.86 19.40 1.88
N ARG A 79 19.09 18.85 2.00
CA ARG A 79 20.38 19.55 2.03
C ARG A 79 21.48 18.62 2.54
N ARG A 80 22.05 17.84 1.62
CA ARG A 80 23.51 17.66 1.62
C ARG A 80 24.07 18.61 0.58
N GLY A 81 24.86 19.58 1.05
CA GLY A 81 25.56 20.51 0.18
C GLY A 81 26.49 19.76 -0.79
N GLY A 82 26.62 20.30 -2.00
CA GLY A 82 27.70 20.02 -2.93
C GLY A 82 27.99 18.55 -3.22
N GLY A 83 27.31 17.96 -4.21
CA GLY A 83 27.71 16.68 -4.79
C GLY A 83 26.50 15.90 -5.28
N GLY A 84 26.40 15.73 -6.60
CA GLY A 84 25.26 15.10 -7.27
C GLY A 84 24.94 13.71 -6.73
N GLY A 85 23.86 13.62 -5.97
CA GLY A 85 23.26 12.36 -5.52
C GLY A 85 21.80 12.64 -5.21
N SER A 86 20.90 11.93 -5.90
CA SER A 86 19.45 12.05 -5.82
C SER A 86 18.91 11.98 -4.38
N GLY A 87 18.87 13.12 -3.69
CA GLY A 87 18.14 13.32 -2.44
C GLY A 87 16.64 13.41 -2.70
N GLY A 88 16.06 12.33 -3.23
CA GLY A 88 14.61 12.18 -3.37
C GLY A 88 14.03 11.73 -2.04
N SER A 89 12.86 12.25 -1.66
CA SER A 89 12.05 11.69 -0.57
C SER A 89 11.91 10.18 -0.82
N VAL A 90 12.56 9.35 0.00
CA VAL A 90 12.51 7.89 -0.16
C VAL A 90 11.16 7.43 0.32
N ILE A 91 10.24 7.21 -0.62
CA ILE A 91 8.94 6.58 -0.37
C ILE A 91 9.17 5.09 -0.22
N PRO A 92 9.00 4.49 0.99
CA PRO A 92 8.84 3.07 1.14
C PRO A 92 7.95 2.52 0.05
N SER A 93 8.41 1.45 -0.58
CA SER A 93 7.52 0.64 -1.38
C SER A 93 6.39 0.14 -0.48
N PHE A 94 5.15 0.34 -0.88
CA PHE A 94 3.99 -0.03 -0.08
C PHE A 94 3.41 -1.36 -0.56
N VAL A 95 3.16 -2.27 0.38
CA VAL A 95 2.51 -3.55 0.15
C VAL A 95 1.34 -3.67 1.12
N TRP A 96 0.14 -3.91 0.61
CA TRP A 96 -1.04 -4.19 1.43
C TRP A 96 -1.41 -5.68 1.29
N ALA A 97 -1.24 -6.44 2.37
CA ALA A 97 -1.62 -7.84 2.45
C ALA A 97 -3.03 -7.98 3.05
N PHE A 98 -3.93 -8.60 2.30
CA PHE A 98 -5.27 -8.98 2.75
C PHE A 98 -5.28 -10.44 3.18
N ARG A 99 -5.38 -10.68 4.49
CA ARG A 99 -5.52 -12.02 5.08
C ARG A 99 -6.98 -12.44 5.05
N ASP A 100 -7.24 -13.73 4.89
CA ASP A 100 -8.60 -14.33 4.93
C ASP A 100 -9.60 -13.63 4.01
N PHE A 101 -9.10 -13.08 2.90
CA PHE A 101 -9.90 -12.34 1.93
C PHE A 101 -10.43 -13.29 0.85
N PHE A 102 -11.73 -13.54 0.90
CA PHE A 102 -12.42 -14.33 -0.12
C PHE A 102 -13.11 -13.39 -1.11
N LEU A 103 -12.54 -13.30 -2.32
CA LEU A 103 -13.10 -12.44 -3.36
C LEU A 103 -13.90 -13.24 -4.37
N GLN A 104 -15.18 -12.89 -4.52
CA GLN A 104 -15.98 -13.31 -5.68
C GLN A 104 -16.07 -12.15 -6.66
N LEU A 105 -15.39 -12.27 -7.80
CA LEU A 105 -15.41 -11.24 -8.84
C LEU A 105 -16.77 -11.28 -9.57
N PRO A 106 -17.61 -10.23 -9.45
CA PRO A 106 -18.88 -10.20 -10.17
C PRO A 106 -18.63 -10.04 -11.68
N LYS A 107 -19.65 -10.32 -12.49
CA LYS A 107 -19.64 -9.91 -13.90
C LYS A 107 -19.99 -8.43 -14.00
N LYS A 108 -19.26 -7.68 -14.82
CA LYS A 108 -19.59 -6.30 -15.14
C LYS A 108 -20.91 -6.27 -15.92
N LYS A 109 -21.89 -5.50 -15.45
CA LYS A 109 -23.13 -5.26 -16.21
C LYS A 109 -22.75 -4.47 -17.47
N GLY A 110 -22.89 -5.09 -18.64
CA GLY A 110 -22.64 -4.41 -19.91
C GLY A 110 -23.63 -3.25 -20.07
N GLY A 111 -23.13 -2.04 -20.33
CA GLY A 111 -23.94 -0.84 -20.56
C GLY A 111 -24.64 -0.81 -21.92
N GLY A 112 -25.05 -1.97 -22.46
CA GLY A 112 -25.65 -2.10 -23.77
C GLY A 112 -27.14 -2.43 -23.67
N ASN A 113 -27.97 -1.61 -24.31
CA ASN A 113 -29.38 -1.90 -24.55
C ASN A 113 -29.46 -3.02 -25.60
N GLY A 114 -29.32 -4.28 -25.16
CA GLY A 114 -29.22 -5.41 -26.07
C GLY A 114 -29.24 -6.74 -25.33
N ASN A 115 -30.17 -7.58 -25.72
CA ASN A 115 -30.41 -8.93 -25.25
C ASN A 115 -29.13 -9.80 -25.42
N GLY A 116 -28.28 -9.86 -24.39
CA GLY A 116 -27.02 -10.58 -24.45
C GLY A 116 -26.48 -10.86 -23.04
N ASN A 117 -26.57 -12.11 -22.62
CA ASN A 117 -26.17 -12.61 -21.30
C ASN A 117 -24.63 -12.72 -21.15
N GLY A 118 -23.89 -11.68 -21.56
CA GLY A 118 -22.44 -11.69 -21.76
C GLY A 118 -21.73 -10.55 -21.04
N GLY A 119 -21.94 -10.38 -19.74
CA GLY A 119 -21.14 -9.45 -18.94
C GLY A 119 -19.68 -9.92 -18.83
N ARG A 120 -18.73 -9.07 -19.21
CA ARG A 120 -17.28 -9.32 -19.02
C ARG A 120 -16.98 -9.46 -17.53
N GLN A 121 -16.23 -10.48 -17.14
CA GLN A 121 -15.77 -10.65 -15.77
C GLN A 121 -14.78 -9.54 -15.39
N TYR A 122 -14.87 -9.00 -14.17
CA TYR A 122 -13.84 -8.09 -13.67
C TYR A 122 -12.51 -8.83 -13.55
N ASP A 123 -11.42 -8.17 -13.96
CA ASP A 123 -10.10 -8.57 -13.51
C ASP A 123 -9.90 -8.16 -12.04
N LEU A 124 -9.03 -8.86 -11.30
CA LEU A 124 -8.75 -8.59 -9.89
C LEU A 124 -8.31 -7.14 -9.67
N ARG A 125 -7.38 -6.66 -10.51
CA ARG A 125 -6.87 -5.29 -10.42
C ARG A 125 -7.97 -4.27 -10.67
N GLU A 126 -8.77 -4.48 -11.71
CA GLU A 126 -9.92 -3.62 -12.04
C GLU A 126 -10.92 -3.59 -10.88
N PHE A 127 -11.26 -4.76 -10.30
CA PHE A 127 -12.21 -4.83 -9.19
C PHE A 127 -11.70 -4.12 -7.94
N ILE A 128 -10.42 -4.32 -7.57
CA ILE A 128 -9.83 -3.66 -6.41
C ILE A 128 -9.90 -2.14 -6.57
N VAL A 129 -9.50 -1.62 -7.73
CA VAL A 129 -9.52 -0.16 -7.96
C VAL A 129 -10.95 0.38 -8.02
N ASP A 130 -11.82 -0.26 -8.79
CA ASP A 130 -13.16 0.27 -9.09
C ASP A 130 -14.15 0.09 -7.94
N ARG A 131 -14.02 -0.97 -7.13
CA ARG A 131 -15.07 -1.36 -6.17
C ARG A 131 -14.58 -1.43 -4.73
N VAL A 132 -13.30 -1.74 -4.53
CA VAL A 132 -12.75 -1.91 -3.18
C VAL A 132 -12.16 -0.59 -2.67
N LEU A 133 -11.35 0.07 -3.50
CA LEU A 133 -10.69 1.33 -3.16
C LEU A 133 -11.54 2.57 -3.48
N ASN A 134 -12.58 2.42 -4.30
CA ASN A 134 -13.52 3.49 -4.63
C ASN A 134 -14.91 3.24 -4.00
N PRO A 135 -15.17 3.77 -2.80
CA PRO A 135 -16.42 3.51 -2.07
C PRO A 135 -17.67 4.10 -2.76
N ALA A 136 -17.50 5.08 -3.66
CA ALA A 136 -18.62 5.67 -4.41
C ALA A 136 -19.16 4.75 -5.51
N ALA A 137 -18.41 3.71 -5.87
CA ALA A 137 -18.71 2.84 -6.99
C ALA A 137 -19.22 1.46 -6.58
N GLY A 138 -19.33 1.08 -5.29
CA GLY A 138 -19.64 -0.30 -4.86
C GLY A 138 -21.09 -0.57 -4.43
N ASN A 139 -21.72 -1.62 -4.98
CA ASN A 139 -22.93 -2.23 -4.38
C ASN A 139 -22.47 -3.20 -3.26
N PRO A 140 -22.92 -3.06 -2.00
CA PRO A 140 -22.37 -3.78 -0.84
C PRO A 140 -22.51 -5.32 -0.88
N GLN A 141 -23.26 -5.89 -1.82
CA GLN A 141 -23.50 -7.34 -1.91
C GLN A 141 -22.32 -8.20 -2.40
N CYS A 142 -21.22 -7.61 -2.88
CA CYS A 142 -20.11 -8.36 -3.51
C CYS A 142 -18.99 -8.78 -2.53
N MET A 143 -19.11 -8.42 -1.26
CA MET A 143 -18.11 -8.70 -0.22
C MET A 143 -18.79 -9.44 0.93
N LYS A 144 -18.50 -10.73 1.08
CA LYS A 144 -18.91 -11.53 2.23
C LYS A 144 -17.66 -12.03 2.95
#